data_AF-K1RU77-F1
#
_entry.id   AF-K1RU77-F1
#
_cell.length_a   1.000
_cell.length_b   1.000
_cell.length_c   1.000
_cell.angle_alpha   90.00
_cell.angle_beta   90.00
_cell.angle_gamma   90.00
#
_symmetry.space_group_name_H-M   'P 1'
#
loop_
_entity.id
_entity.type
_entity.pdbx_description
1 polymer ?
#
loop_
_entity_poly.entity_id
_entity_poly.type
_entity_poly.pdbx_seq_one_letter_code
_entity_poly.pdbx_strand_id
1 'polypeptide(L)'
;SLRYFGKHCSELTISECAVIASITQNPSKYNPIRHPEENVKRREKCLTKMLELGFITQAQYDEAMADTDAVYERIGLYDIDYQEANATTGSYFSDAVYEQVKQDLILAGYNETMAETLLTSGGLRVESTLDPKIQNILNEEYADASNYPENVKWYLNYALTIISPDGTKNNFSKENMMTWFKQNQNSKFNLIFSSQDDAYAAVDTYRSAMLAQLGVEDNADNYEETISMTR
;
A
#
# COMPACT_ATOMS: atom_id res chain seq x y z
N SER A 1 -8.84 11.58 8.70
CA SER A 1 -9.90 10.54 8.71
C SER A 1 -10.02 9.90 7.34
N LEU A 2 -10.32 10.69 6.29
CA LEU A 2 -10.47 10.24 4.90
C LEU A 2 -9.28 9.45 4.34
N ARG A 3 -8.03 9.81 4.66
CA ARG A 3 -6.85 9.08 4.16
C ARG A 3 -6.67 7.67 4.75
N TYR A 4 -7.15 7.43 5.97
CA TYR A 4 -6.89 6.18 6.70
C TYR A 4 -8.14 5.31 6.89
N PHE A 5 -9.33 5.90 6.83
CA PHE A 5 -10.59 5.21 7.12
C PHE A 5 -11.70 5.53 6.11
N GLY A 6 -11.51 6.47 5.19
CA GLY A 6 -12.57 6.90 4.25
C GLY A 6 -13.79 7.56 4.88
N LYS A 7 -13.78 7.79 6.20
CA LYS A 7 -14.93 8.31 6.96
C LYS A 7 -14.82 9.81 7.25
N HIS A 8 -15.97 10.46 7.45
CA HIS A 8 -15.99 11.81 8.01
C HIS A 8 -15.59 11.79 9.49
N CYS A 9 -15.02 12.89 10.02
CA CYS A 9 -14.55 12.94 11.41
C CYS A 9 -15.66 12.66 12.44
N SER A 10 -16.91 12.93 12.10
CA SER A 10 -18.08 12.70 12.96
C SER A 10 -18.49 11.22 13.06
N GLU A 11 -17.97 10.35 12.19
CA GLU A 11 -18.35 8.93 12.10
C GLU A 11 -17.28 8.01 12.69
N LEU A 12 -16.20 8.59 13.23
CA LEU A 12 -15.09 7.84 13.78
C LEU A 12 -15.43 7.26 15.13
N THR A 13 -15.04 6.00 15.33
CA THR A 13 -15.03 5.36 16.64
C THR A 13 -13.94 5.97 17.54
N ILE A 14 -14.03 5.74 18.85
CA ILE A 14 -13.01 6.16 19.82
C ILE A 14 -11.63 5.59 19.44
N SER A 15 -11.60 4.33 19.02
CA SER A 15 -10.42 3.61 18.53
C SER A 15 -9.76 4.33 17.33
N GLU A 16 -10.55 4.69 16.32
CA GLU A 16 -10.08 5.38 15.11
C GLU A 16 -9.64 6.83 15.40
N CYS A 17 -10.36 7.53 16.29
CA CYS A 17 -9.98 8.85 16.79
C CYS A 17 -8.61 8.82 17.47
N ALA A 18 -8.36 7.82 18.32
CA ALA A 18 -7.09 7.67 19.01
C ALA A 18 -5.92 7.36 18.05
N VAL A 19 -6.16 6.59 16.98
CA VAL A 19 -5.18 6.39 15.90
C VAL A 19 -4.79 7.72 15.27
N ILE A 20 -5.76 8.54 14.87
CA ILE A 20 -5.49 9.83 14.20
C ILE A 20 -4.78 10.81 15.14
N ALA A 21 -5.25 10.91 16.38
CA ALA A 21 -4.65 11.77 17.39
C ALA A 21 -3.16 11.43 17.61
N SER A 22 -2.81 10.15 17.51
CA SER A 22 -1.44 9.65 17.67
C SER A 22 -0.46 10.07 16.57
N ILE A 23 -0.98 10.42 15.39
CA ILE A 23 -0.17 10.83 14.23
C ILE A 23 0.30 12.29 14.37
N THR A 24 -0.48 13.15 15.05
CA THR A 24 -0.32 14.61 15.05
C THR A 24 1.05 15.11 15.47
N GLN A 25 1.74 14.42 16.39
CA GLN A 25 3.06 14.86 16.88
C GLN A 25 4.19 14.59 15.87
N ASN A 26 4.11 13.49 15.12
CA ASN A 26 5.10 13.16 14.09
C ASN A 26 4.46 12.24 13.05
N PRO A 27 3.87 12.82 12.00
CA PRO A 27 3.10 12.05 11.03
C PRO A 27 3.91 10.98 10.29
N SER A 28 5.19 11.25 10.03
CA SER A 28 6.08 10.29 9.38
C SER A 28 6.41 9.11 10.29
N LYS A 29 6.78 9.37 11.55
CA LYS A 29 7.17 8.32 12.50
C LYS A 29 6.00 7.45 12.96
N TYR A 30 4.82 8.05 13.13
CA TYR A 30 3.64 7.36 13.64
C TYR A 30 2.63 7.03 12.55
N ASN A 31 3.07 6.98 11.29
CA ASN A 31 2.21 6.59 10.19
C ASN A 31 1.64 5.18 10.44
N PRO A 32 0.31 5.00 10.52
CA PRO A 32 -0.28 3.71 10.90
C PRO A 32 -0.16 2.63 9.81
N ILE A 33 0.16 3.01 8.57
CA ILE A 33 0.40 2.08 7.45
C ILE A 33 1.87 1.63 7.45
N ARG A 34 2.81 2.58 7.60
CA ARG A 34 4.25 2.29 7.51
C ARG A 34 4.88 1.83 8.82
N HIS A 35 4.35 2.30 9.94
CA HIS A 35 4.86 2.08 11.29
C HIS A 35 3.73 1.77 12.29
N PRO A 36 2.93 0.71 12.05
CA PRO A 36 1.77 0.37 12.88
C PRO A 36 2.15 0.17 14.34
N GLU A 37 3.25 -0.53 14.63
CA GLU A 37 3.70 -0.79 16.01
C GLU A 37 3.98 0.49 16.81
N GLU A 38 4.57 1.51 16.18
CA GLU A 38 4.85 2.78 16.84
C GLU A 38 3.56 3.59 17.04
N ASN A 39 2.60 3.48 16.11
CA ASN A 39 1.28 4.07 16.26
C ASN A 39 0.48 3.39 17.38
N VAL A 40 0.51 2.05 17.50
CA VAL A 40 -0.16 1.28 18.56
C VAL A 40 0.25 1.78 19.95
N LYS A 41 1.56 1.88 20.20
CA LYS A 41 2.09 2.39 21.49
C LYS A 41 1.63 3.81 21.81
N ARG A 42 1.43 4.62 20.77
CA ARG A 42 1.00 6.01 20.89
C ARG A 42 -0.51 6.11 21.11
N ARG A 43 -1.27 5.28 20.41
CA ARG A 43 -2.73 5.12 20.52
C ARG A 43 -3.12 4.68 21.92
N GLU A 44 -2.42 3.70 22.49
CA GLU A 44 -2.63 3.26 23.88
C GLU A 44 -2.47 4.43 24.85
N LYS A 45 -1.39 5.22 24.72
CA LYS A 45 -1.19 6.43 25.55
C LYS A 45 -2.32 7.45 25.37
N CYS A 46 -2.83 7.60 24.16
CA CYS A 46 -3.95 8.49 23.88
C CYS A 46 -5.23 8.02 24.58
N LEU A 47 -5.58 6.74 24.45
CA LEU A 47 -6.74 6.13 25.11
C LEU A 47 -6.63 6.22 26.63
N THR A 48 -5.46 5.91 27.20
CA THR A 48 -5.23 6.03 28.65
C THR A 48 -5.44 7.46 29.11
N LYS A 49 -4.97 8.46 28.35
CA LYS A 49 -5.19 9.87 28.69
C LYS A 49 -6.64 10.30 28.57
N MET A 50 -7.37 9.79 27.57
CA MET A 50 -8.81 10.05 27.42
C MET A 50 -9.60 9.50 28.61
N LEU A 51 -9.22 8.32 29.12
CA LEU A 51 -9.82 7.73 30.31
C LEU A 51 -9.48 8.53 31.57
N GLU A 52 -8.20 8.87 31.80
CA GLU A 52 -7.75 9.66 32.95
C GLU A 52 -8.44 11.03 33.05
N LEU A 53 -8.69 11.67 31.91
CA LEU A 53 -9.34 12.98 31.83
C LEU A 53 -10.87 12.90 31.82
N GLY A 54 -11.45 11.68 31.85
CA GLY A 54 -12.88 11.46 31.90
C GLY A 54 -13.62 11.70 30.57
N PHE A 55 -12.92 11.72 29.44
CA PHE A 55 -13.54 11.83 28.11
C PHE A 55 -14.20 10.53 27.64
N ILE A 56 -13.75 9.39 28.17
CA ILE A 56 -14.32 8.06 27.89
C ILE A 56 -14.51 7.29 29.19
N THR A 57 -15.44 6.34 29.17
CA THR A 57 -15.66 5.39 30.27
C THR A 57 -14.67 4.23 30.20
N GLN A 58 -14.51 3.49 31.31
CA GLN A 58 -13.69 2.26 31.33
C GLN A 58 -14.16 1.25 30.27
N ALA A 59 -15.46 1.04 30.11
CA ALA A 59 -16.00 0.12 29.12
C ALA A 59 -15.62 0.52 27.68
N GLN A 60 -15.67 1.82 27.36
CA GLN A 60 -15.26 2.33 26.06
C GLN A 60 -13.74 2.23 25.84
N TYR A 61 -12.95 2.39 26.91
CA TYR A 61 -11.51 2.14 26.85
C TYR A 61 -11.22 0.68 26.54
N ASP A 62 -11.87 -0.25 27.24
CA ASP A 62 -11.68 -1.69 27.05
C ASP A 62 -12.11 -2.13 25.65
N GLU A 63 -13.25 -1.62 25.16
CA GLU A 63 -13.73 -1.83 23.78
C GLU A 63 -12.72 -1.32 22.75
N ALA A 64 -12.20 -0.10 22.93
CA ALA A 64 -11.18 0.44 22.03
C ALA A 64 -9.89 -0.38 22.10
N MET A 65 -9.44 -0.81 23.27
CA MET A 65 -8.23 -1.65 23.39
C MET A 65 -8.41 -3.02 22.72
N ALA A 66 -9.61 -3.61 22.78
CA ALA A 66 -9.93 -4.86 22.09
C ALA A 66 -9.96 -4.72 20.55
N ASP A 67 -10.31 -3.53 20.04
CA ASP A 67 -10.32 -3.21 18.59
C ASP A 67 -8.92 -2.92 18.01
N THR A 68 -7.83 -3.20 18.75
CA THR A 68 -6.47 -2.86 18.30
C THR A 68 -6.12 -3.53 16.97
N ASP A 69 -6.26 -4.85 16.83
CA ASP A 69 -5.86 -5.51 15.57
C ASP A 69 -6.78 -5.13 14.41
N ALA A 70 -8.09 -5.12 14.67
CA ALA A 70 -9.11 -4.81 13.68
C ALA A 70 -9.02 -3.37 13.14
N VAL A 71 -8.61 -2.37 13.96
CA VAL A 71 -8.48 -0.99 13.47
C VAL A 71 -7.32 -0.84 12.48
N TYR A 72 -6.19 -1.54 12.67
CA TYR A 72 -5.07 -1.48 11.72
C TYR A 72 -5.33 -2.35 10.48
N GLU A 73 -6.07 -3.45 10.61
CA GLU A 73 -6.56 -4.21 9.45
C GLU A 73 -7.45 -3.34 8.55
N ARG A 74 -8.42 -2.60 9.12
CA ARG A 74 -9.26 -1.66 8.37
C ARG A 74 -8.44 -0.57 7.66
N ILE A 75 -7.37 -0.07 8.28
CA ILE A 75 -6.47 0.92 7.65
C ILE A 75 -5.71 0.30 6.49
N GLY A 76 -5.21 -0.93 6.65
CA GLY A 76 -4.51 -1.66 5.60
C GLY A 76 -5.39 -1.92 4.39
N LEU A 77 -6.60 -2.44 4.61
CA LEU A 77 -7.59 -2.67 3.54
C LEU A 77 -7.97 -1.36 2.83
N TYR A 78 -8.24 -0.31 3.59
CA TYR A 78 -8.56 0.99 3.00
C TYR A 78 -7.39 1.61 2.24
N ASP A 79 -6.13 1.39 2.66
CA ASP A 79 -4.97 1.87 1.90
C ASP A 79 -4.82 1.17 0.55
N ILE A 80 -5.14 -0.13 0.48
CA ILE A 80 -5.18 -0.89 -0.78
C ILE A 80 -6.24 -0.30 -1.71
N ASP A 81 -7.48 -0.16 -1.22
CA ASP A 81 -8.59 0.43 -1.99
C ASP A 81 -8.27 1.87 -2.44
N TYR A 82 -7.67 2.67 -1.54
CA TYR A 82 -7.29 4.05 -1.82
C TYR A 82 -6.18 4.14 -2.87
N GLN A 83 -5.18 3.26 -2.83
CA GLN A 83 -4.11 3.22 -3.82
C GLN A 83 -4.62 2.73 -5.18
N GLU A 84 -5.49 1.71 -5.21
CA GLU A 84 -6.07 1.18 -6.44
C GLU A 84 -7.00 2.20 -7.13
N ALA A 85 -7.81 2.94 -6.35
CA ALA A 85 -8.64 4.02 -6.87
C ALA A 85 -7.83 5.24 -7.38
N ASN A 86 -6.65 5.51 -6.82
CA ASN A 86 -5.82 6.66 -7.19
C ASN A 86 -4.71 6.36 -8.22
N ALA A 87 -4.25 5.11 -8.32
CA ALA A 87 -3.26 4.67 -9.32
C ALA A 87 -3.78 4.83 -10.76
N THR A 88 -5.10 4.87 -10.91
CA THR A 88 -5.74 4.60 -12.18
C THR A 88 -6.30 5.85 -12.85
N THR A 89 -6.59 6.92 -12.10
CA THR A 89 -7.23 8.11 -12.71
C THR A 89 -7.02 9.45 -11.97
N GLY A 90 -6.72 9.45 -10.66
CA GLY A 90 -6.56 10.70 -9.90
C GLY A 90 -5.26 11.47 -10.15
N SER A 91 -4.14 10.75 -10.36
CA SER A 91 -2.79 11.34 -10.34
C SER A 91 -2.58 12.39 -11.43
N TYR A 92 -2.89 12.11 -12.70
CA TYR A 92 -2.55 13.05 -13.78
C TYR A 92 -3.30 14.38 -13.69
N PHE A 93 -4.59 14.35 -13.33
CA PHE A 93 -5.37 15.57 -13.18
C PHE A 93 -4.97 16.32 -11.90
N SER A 94 -4.77 15.62 -10.78
CA SER A 94 -4.33 16.25 -9.54
C SER A 94 -2.93 16.85 -9.67
N ASP A 95 -2.01 16.18 -10.36
CA ASP A 95 -0.65 16.65 -10.61
C ASP A 95 -0.67 17.87 -11.55
N ALA A 96 -1.48 17.84 -12.61
CA ALA A 96 -1.64 18.98 -13.51
C ALA A 96 -2.25 20.20 -12.78
N VAL A 97 -3.26 20.00 -11.94
CA VAL A 97 -3.85 21.07 -11.12
C VAL A 97 -2.83 21.57 -10.10
N TYR A 98 -2.05 20.68 -9.48
CA TYR A 98 -0.99 21.05 -8.54
C TYR A 98 0.05 21.96 -9.19
N GLU A 99 0.57 21.56 -10.35
CA GLU A 99 1.56 22.34 -11.11
C GLU A 99 0.96 23.67 -11.60
N GLN A 100 -0.30 23.67 -12.04
CA GLN A 100 -0.96 24.90 -12.49
C GLN A 100 -1.15 25.89 -11.33
N VAL A 101 -1.63 25.44 -10.18
CA VAL A 101 -1.81 26.31 -9.01
C VAL A 101 -0.45 26.79 -8.47
N LYS A 102 0.59 25.94 -8.51
CA LYS A 102 1.96 26.34 -8.17
C LYS A 102 2.45 27.47 -9.07
N GLN A 103 2.24 27.34 -10.38
CA GLN A 103 2.63 28.35 -11.37
C GLN A 103 1.84 29.66 -11.19
N ASP A 104 0.54 29.58 -10.90
CA ASP A 104 -0.30 30.76 -10.64
C ASP A 104 0.14 31.50 -9.37
N LEU A 105 0.52 30.78 -8.31
CA LEU A 105 1.10 31.38 -7.11
C LEU A 105 2.44 32.07 -7.40
N ILE A 106 3.28 31.47 -8.25
CA ILE A 106 4.53 32.11 -8.67
C ILE A 106 4.26 33.40 -9.45
N LEU A 107 3.29 33.37 -10.38
CA LEU A 107 2.86 34.57 -11.13
C LEU A 107 2.25 35.64 -10.23
N ALA A 108 1.58 35.25 -9.14
CA ALA A 108 1.05 36.15 -8.12
C ALA A 108 2.15 36.77 -7.22
N GLY A 109 3.42 36.42 -7.43
CA GLY A 109 4.57 37.02 -6.75
C GLY A 109 5.13 36.20 -5.59
N TYR A 110 4.66 34.98 -5.37
CA TYR A 110 5.26 34.06 -4.41
C TYR A 110 6.51 33.42 -5.02
N ASN A 111 7.56 33.19 -4.23
CA ASN A 111 8.65 32.35 -4.71
C ASN A 111 8.26 30.87 -4.63
N GLU A 112 9.00 30.03 -5.34
CA GLU A 112 8.70 28.61 -5.48
C GLU A 112 8.54 27.89 -4.13
N THR A 113 9.43 28.14 -3.18
CA THR A 113 9.37 27.52 -1.83
C THR A 113 8.12 27.93 -1.07
N MET A 114 7.70 29.19 -1.19
CA MET A 114 6.46 29.69 -0.57
C MET A 114 5.22 29.07 -1.23
N ALA A 115 5.20 28.98 -2.57
CA ALA A 115 4.10 28.35 -3.30
C ALA A 115 3.96 26.86 -2.91
N GLU A 116 5.08 26.14 -2.84
CA GLU A 116 5.13 24.74 -2.39
C GLU A 116 4.62 24.59 -0.95
N THR A 117 5.04 25.49 -0.05
CA THR A 117 4.59 25.48 1.35
C THR A 117 3.08 25.73 1.45
N LEU A 118 2.56 26.68 0.68
CA LEU A 118 1.13 27.02 0.67
C LEU A 118 0.27 25.86 0.15
N LEU A 119 0.74 25.19 -0.91
CA LEU A 119 0.06 24.04 -1.50
C LEU A 119 0.05 22.81 -0.58
N THR A 120 1.18 22.53 0.07
CA THR A 120 1.33 21.30 0.88
C THR A 120 0.86 21.46 2.32
N SER A 121 0.97 22.65 2.89
CA SER A 121 0.79 22.88 4.33
C SER A 121 0.12 24.21 4.69
N GLY A 122 -0.24 25.04 3.71
CA GLY A 122 -0.89 26.35 3.91
C GLY A 122 -2.41 26.28 4.05
N GLY A 123 -3.03 25.11 3.89
CA GLY A 123 -4.47 24.92 4.03
C GLY A 123 -5.29 25.53 2.88
N LEU A 124 -4.71 25.66 1.69
CA LEU A 124 -5.41 26.14 0.51
C LEU A 124 -6.58 25.21 0.14
N ARG A 125 -7.73 25.82 -0.17
CA ARG A 125 -8.85 25.13 -0.80
C ARG A 125 -8.78 25.41 -2.30
N VAL A 126 -8.51 24.37 -3.07
CA VAL A 126 -8.46 24.43 -4.54
C VAL A 126 -9.77 23.90 -5.10
N GLU A 127 -10.51 24.75 -5.82
CA GLU A 127 -11.70 24.34 -6.56
C GLU A 127 -11.31 24.15 -8.03
N SER A 128 -11.49 22.93 -8.53
CA SER A 128 -11.15 22.56 -9.91
C SER A 128 -12.40 22.24 -10.71
N THR A 129 -12.26 22.15 -12.02
CA THR A 129 -13.33 21.75 -12.94
C THR A 129 -13.58 20.23 -12.95
N LEU A 130 -12.96 19.47 -12.04
CA LEU A 130 -13.18 18.03 -11.93
C LEU A 130 -14.63 17.75 -11.57
N ASP A 131 -15.34 17.04 -12.45
CA ASP A 131 -16.69 16.56 -12.16
C ASP A 131 -16.60 15.17 -11.51
N PRO A 132 -17.00 15.01 -10.23
CA PRO A 132 -16.95 13.73 -9.53
C PRO A 132 -17.79 12.64 -10.20
N LYS A 133 -18.86 12.99 -10.92
CA LYS A 133 -19.69 12.02 -11.63
C LYS A 133 -18.97 11.45 -12.85
N ILE A 134 -18.30 12.32 -13.61
CA ILE A 134 -17.49 11.90 -14.77
C ILE A 134 -16.29 11.08 -14.29
N GLN A 135 -15.68 11.49 -13.17
CA GLN A 135 -14.60 10.74 -12.54
C GLN A 135 -15.03 9.33 -12.10
N ASN A 136 -16.22 9.21 -11.52
CA ASN A 136 -16.78 7.91 -11.13
C ASN A 136 -17.10 7.03 -12.35
N ILE A 137 -17.67 7.61 -13.42
CA ILE A 137 -17.92 6.88 -14.67
C ILE A 137 -16.59 6.39 -15.27
N LEU A 138 -15.55 7.23 -15.29
CA LEU A 138 -14.26 6.80 -15.83
C LEU A 138 -13.64 5.68 -14.99
N ASN A 139 -13.75 5.75 -13.66
CA ASN A 139 -13.28 4.69 -12.76
C ASN A 139 -14.04 3.38 -12.99
N GLU A 140 -15.37 3.45 -13.20
CA GLU A 140 -16.23 2.30 -13.48
C GLU A 140 -15.86 1.64 -14.83
N GLU A 141 -15.71 2.44 -15.89
CA GLU A 141 -15.32 1.96 -17.21
C GLU A 141 -13.87 1.45 -17.25
N TYR A 142 -12.98 2.01 -16.42
CA TYR A 142 -11.59 1.53 -16.31
C TYR A 142 -11.48 0.23 -15.50
N ALA A 143 -12.29 0.08 -14.45
CA ALA A 143 -12.36 -1.15 -13.68
C ALA A 143 -13.01 -2.30 -14.47
N ASP A 144 -13.79 -2.00 -15.51
CA ASP A 144 -14.39 -2.99 -16.39
C ASP A 144 -13.34 -3.59 -17.33
N ALA A 145 -12.86 -4.79 -16.96
CA ALA A 145 -11.90 -5.56 -17.73
C ALA A 145 -12.38 -5.89 -19.16
N SER A 146 -13.69 -5.82 -19.46
CA SER A 146 -14.23 -6.04 -20.81
C SER A 146 -13.99 -4.88 -21.77
N ASN A 147 -13.68 -3.68 -21.25
CA ASN A 147 -13.33 -2.49 -22.04
C ASN A 147 -11.88 -2.50 -22.57
N TYR A 148 -11.06 -3.46 -22.14
CA TYR A 148 -9.67 -3.60 -22.55
C TYR A 148 -9.50 -4.80 -23.50
N PRO A 149 -8.71 -4.68 -24.58
CA PRO A 149 -8.36 -5.84 -25.40
C PRO A 149 -7.57 -6.86 -24.57
N GLU A 150 -7.68 -8.16 -24.90
CA GLU A 150 -7.22 -9.36 -24.16
C GLU A 150 -5.77 -9.38 -23.59
N ASN A 151 -4.98 -8.34 -23.80
CA ASN A 151 -3.58 -8.26 -23.38
C ASN A 151 -3.40 -7.80 -21.92
N VAL A 152 -4.25 -8.29 -21.00
CA VAL A 152 -4.05 -8.07 -19.56
C VAL A 152 -2.74 -8.75 -19.16
N LYS A 153 -1.80 -7.96 -18.64
CA LYS A 153 -0.52 -8.48 -18.16
C LYS A 153 -0.54 -8.65 -16.65
N TRP A 154 0.26 -9.57 -16.14
CA TRP A 154 0.37 -9.89 -14.72
C TRP A 154 1.80 -9.64 -14.25
N TYR A 155 1.98 -8.80 -13.25
CA TYR A 155 3.26 -8.62 -12.57
C TYR A 155 3.38 -9.60 -11.40
N LEU A 156 4.40 -10.45 -11.45
CA LEU A 156 4.68 -11.47 -10.44
C LEU A 156 5.54 -10.91 -9.28
N ASN A 157 5.04 -11.06 -8.05
CA ASN A 157 5.82 -10.96 -6.83
C ASN A 157 6.06 -12.37 -6.25
N TYR A 158 7.31 -12.65 -5.91
CA TYR A 158 7.75 -13.99 -5.51
C TYR A 158 8.81 -13.96 -4.40
N ALA A 159 8.68 -14.89 -3.45
CA ALA A 159 9.70 -15.21 -2.45
C ALA A 159 9.73 -16.72 -2.21
N LEU A 160 10.92 -17.28 -2.05
CA LEU A 160 11.17 -18.71 -1.83
C LEU A 160 12.21 -18.90 -0.73
N THR A 161 11.93 -19.80 0.19
CA THR A 161 12.87 -20.24 1.23
C THR A 161 13.03 -21.74 1.12
N ILE A 162 14.24 -22.21 0.76
CA ILE A 162 14.57 -23.65 0.73
C ILE A 162 15.23 -24.05 2.03
N ILE A 163 14.79 -25.16 2.62
CA ILE A 163 15.31 -25.73 3.84
C ILE A 163 16.16 -26.96 3.47
N SER A 164 17.47 -26.86 3.65
CA SER A 164 18.39 -27.97 3.42
C SER A 164 18.24 -29.08 4.47
N PRO A 165 18.67 -30.33 4.20
CA PRO A 165 18.57 -31.43 5.17
C PRO A 165 19.28 -31.19 6.51
N ASP A 166 20.26 -30.29 6.53
CA ASP A 166 20.98 -29.86 7.73
C ASP A 166 20.24 -28.76 8.53
N GLY A 167 19.06 -28.34 8.06
CA GLY A 167 18.23 -27.28 8.63
C GLY A 167 18.57 -25.87 8.15
N THR A 168 19.54 -25.70 7.25
CA THR A 168 19.93 -24.39 6.73
C THR A 168 18.84 -23.81 5.83
N LYS A 169 18.40 -22.58 6.12
CA LYS A 169 17.42 -21.84 5.31
C LYS A 169 18.10 -20.95 4.27
N ASN A 170 17.76 -21.14 3.00
CA ASN A 170 18.25 -20.36 1.87
C ASN A 170 17.11 -19.55 1.26
N ASN A 171 17.20 -18.22 1.33
CA ASN A 171 16.14 -17.32 0.89
C ASN A 171 16.43 -16.71 -0.49
N PHE A 172 15.42 -16.71 -1.34
CA PHE A 172 15.45 -16.20 -2.71
C PHE A 172 14.28 -15.23 -2.93
N SER A 173 14.58 -14.07 -3.48
CA SER A 173 13.61 -13.03 -3.81
C SER A 173 13.28 -13.03 -5.31
N LYS A 174 12.24 -12.27 -5.68
CA LYS A 174 11.92 -11.97 -7.09
C LYS A 174 13.08 -11.38 -7.89
N GLU A 175 13.98 -10.62 -7.24
CA GLU A 175 15.17 -10.08 -7.89
C GLU A 175 16.21 -11.18 -8.19
N ASN A 176 16.33 -12.18 -7.31
CA ASN A 176 17.15 -13.36 -7.55
C ASN A 176 16.60 -14.18 -8.72
N MET A 177 15.29 -14.39 -8.77
CA MET A 177 14.60 -15.05 -9.90
C MET A 177 14.85 -14.32 -11.22
N MET A 178 14.59 -13.01 -11.26
CA MET A 178 14.80 -12.21 -12.46
C MET A 178 16.26 -12.27 -12.93
N THR A 179 17.22 -12.18 -12.00
CA THR A 179 18.64 -12.27 -12.31
C THR A 179 19.00 -13.63 -12.88
N TRP A 180 18.49 -14.71 -12.28
CA TRP A 180 18.74 -16.07 -12.75
C TRP A 180 18.20 -16.30 -14.16
N PHE A 181 16.96 -15.89 -14.46
CA PHE A 181 16.41 -16.01 -15.81
C PHE A 181 17.18 -15.18 -16.84
N LYS A 182 17.64 -13.98 -16.47
CA LYS A 182 18.48 -13.14 -17.35
C LYS A 182 19.81 -13.79 -17.71
N GLN A 183 20.39 -14.52 -16.79
CA GLN A 183 21.69 -15.17 -16.98
C GLN A 183 21.56 -16.53 -17.70
N ASN A 184 20.50 -17.28 -17.43
CA ASN A 184 20.39 -18.68 -17.85
C ASN A 184 19.48 -18.92 -19.05
N GLN A 185 18.52 -18.01 -19.33
CA GLN A 185 17.54 -18.22 -20.39
C GLN A 185 17.41 -17.03 -21.34
N ASN A 186 17.03 -15.86 -20.81
CA ASN A 186 16.70 -14.70 -21.63
C ASN A 186 17.15 -13.42 -20.94
N SER A 187 18.17 -12.76 -21.49
CA SER A 187 18.74 -11.51 -20.96
C SER A 187 17.74 -10.35 -20.85
N LYS A 188 16.59 -10.43 -21.55
CA LYS A 188 15.49 -9.45 -21.48
C LYS A 188 14.33 -9.89 -20.59
N PHE A 189 14.47 -11.00 -19.85
CA PHE A 189 13.42 -11.49 -18.97
C PHE A 189 12.98 -10.41 -17.96
N ASN A 190 11.68 -10.37 -17.71
CA ASN A 190 11.05 -9.54 -16.70
C ASN A 190 9.92 -10.34 -16.03
N LEU A 191 9.36 -9.81 -14.95
CA LEU A 191 8.32 -10.47 -14.15
C LEU A 191 6.90 -10.14 -14.64
N ILE A 192 6.74 -9.75 -15.91
CA ILE A 192 5.46 -9.37 -16.51
C ILE A 192 5.02 -10.47 -17.49
N PHE A 193 3.87 -11.07 -17.23
CA PHE A 193 3.36 -12.23 -17.95
C PHE A 193 2.04 -11.93 -18.66
N SER A 194 1.76 -12.62 -19.76
CA SER A 194 0.46 -12.56 -20.46
C SER A 194 -0.64 -13.37 -19.77
N SER A 195 -0.27 -14.30 -18.88
CA SER A 195 -1.21 -15.11 -18.12
C SER A 195 -0.63 -15.47 -16.75
N GLN A 196 -1.49 -15.82 -15.79
CA GLN A 196 -1.03 -16.34 -14.49
C GLN A 196 -0.34 -17.70 -14.65
N ASP A 197 -0.81 -18.52 -15.58
CA ASP A 197 -0.24 -19.83 -15.86
C ASP A 197 1.22 -19.73 -16.31
N ASP A 198 1.55 -18.77 -17.19
CA ASP A 198 2.94 -18.50 -17.60
C ASP A 198 3.81 -18.06 -16.41
N ALA A 199 3.24 -17.29 -15.49
CA ALA A 199 3.93 -16.83 -14.29
C ALA A 199 4.21 -18.00 -13.32
N TYR A 200 3.24 -18.89 -13.09
CA TYR A 200 3.43 -20.10 -12.29
C TYR A 200 4.45 -21.05 -12.92
N ALA A 201 4.43 -21.24 -14.24
CA ALA A 201 5.42 -22.05 -14.94
C ALA A 201 6.85 -21.50 -14.75
N ALA A 202 7.02 -20.18 -14.72
CA ALA A 202 8.31 -19.55 -14.43
C ALA A 202 8.73 -19.76 -12.96
N VAL A 203 7.79 -19.70 -12.02
CA VAL A 203 8.03 -20.01 -10.59
C VAL A 203 8.52 -21.45 -10.44
N ASP A 204 7.82 -22.43 -11.01
CA ASP A 204 8.17 -23.85 -10.92
C ASP A 204 9.56 -24.12 -11.49
N THR A 205 9.86 -23.51 -12.64
CA THR A 205 11.17 -23.60 -13.29
C THR A 205 12.28 -23.09 -12.38
N TYR A 206 12.06 -21.93 -11.75
CA TYR A 206 13.06 -21.32 -10.88
C TYR A 206 13.22 -22.08 -9.56
N ARG A 207 12.12 -22.49 -8.92
CA ARG A 207 12.15 -23.31 -7.70
C ARG A 207 12.92 -24.61 -7.92
N SER A 208 12.61 -25.33 -9.00
CA SER A 208 13.30 -26.56 -9.38
C SER A 208 14.81 -26.35 -9.57
N ALA A 209 15.19 -25.23 -10.21
CA ALA A 209 16.60 -24.89 -10.40
C ALA A 209 17.32 -24.59 -9.08
N MET A 210 16.67 -23.89 -8.14
CA MET A 210 17.27 -23.56 -6.83
C MET A 210 17.38 -24.81 -5.93
N LEU A 211 16.38 -25.69 -5.94
CA LEU A 211 16.42 -26.98 -5.24
C LEU A 211 17.56 -27.85 -5.78
N ALA A 212 17.68 -27.97 -7.11
CA ALA A 212 18.76 -28.72 -7.74
C ALA A 212 20.14 -28.12 -7.45
N GLN A 213 20.27 -26.78 -7.45
CA GLN A 213 21.51 -26.09 -7.10
C GLN A 213 21.96 -26.39 -5.66
N LEU A 214 21.01 -26.54 -4.75
CA LEU A 214 21.29 -26.86 -3.34
C LEU A 214 21.32 -28.36 -3.05
N GLY A 215 21.04 -29.22 -4.04
CA GLY A 215 20.97 -30.67 -3.87
C GLY A 215 19.83 -31.11 -2.96
N VAL A 216 18.75 -30.34 -2.89
CA VAL A 216 17.56 -30.61 -2.07
C VAL A 216 16.49 -31.25 -2.94
N GLU A 217 15.83 -32.31 -2.45
CA GLU A 217 14.72 -32.95 -3.15
C GLU A 217 13.52 -32.01 -3.23
N ASP A 218 12.82 -32.03 -4.37
CA ASP A 218 11.58 -31.28 -4.57
C ASP A 218 10.42 -31.94 -3.82
N ASN A 219 10.30 -31.55 -2.56
CA ASN A 219 9.23 -31.92 -1.65
C ASN A 219 8.71 -30.64 -1.00
N ALA A 220 7.38 -30.54 -0.88
CA ALA A 220 6.71 -29.40 -0.24
C ALA A 220 7.18 -29.15 1.21
N ASP A 221 7.69 -30.18 1.90
CA ASP A 221 8.26 -30.03 3.25
C ASP A 221 9.63 -29.32 3.25
N ASN A 222 10.30 -29.21 2.10
CA ASN A 222 11.65 -28.68 1.96
C ASN A 222 11.69 -27.21 1.53
N TYR A 223 10.53 -26.55 1.34
CA TYR A 223 10.50 -25.13 1.02
C TYR A 223 9.23 -24.42 1.51
N GLU A 224 9.35 -23.12 1.74
CA GLU A 224 8.24 -22.19 1.94
C GLU A 224 8.26 -21.19 0.78
N GLU A 225 7.11 -20.91 0.16
CA GLU A 225 7.03 -19.94 -0.93
C GLU A 225 5.81 -19.03 -0.80
N THR A 226 5.96 -17.80 -1.30
CA THR A 226 4.89 -16.81 -1.39
C THR A 226 4.82 -16.30 -2.81
N ILE A 227 3.65 -16.46 -3.44
CA ILE A 227 3.38 -16.03 -4.81
C ILE A 227 2.21 -15.05 -4.75
N SER A 228 2.38 -13.85 -5.31
CA SER A 228 1.26 -12.94 -5.56
C SER A 228 1.40 -12.25 -6.91
N MET A 229 0.27 -11.90 -7.51
CA MET A 229 0.25 -11.29 -8.83
C MET A 229 -0.64 -10.04 -8.81
N THR A 230 -0.18 -9.00 -9.49
CA THR A 230 -0.92 -7.74 -9.66
C THR A 230 -1.16 -7.52 -11.14
N ARG A 231 -2.34 -7.01 -11.52
CA ARG A 231 -2.65 -6.62 -12.91
C ARG A 231 -2.01 -5.28 -13.25
#